data_AF-A0A2N2VV66-F1
#
_entry.id   AF-A0A2N2VV66-F1
#
_cell.length_a   1.000
_cell.length_b   1.000
_cell.length_c   1.000
_cell.angle_alpha   90.00
_cell.angle_beta   90.00
_cell.angle_gamma   90.00
#
_symmetry.space_group_name_H-M   'P 1'
#
loop_
_entity.id
_entity.type
_entity.pdbx_description
1 polymer ?
#
loop_
_entity_poly.entity_id
_entity_poly.type
_entity_poly.pdbx_seq_one_letter_code
_entity_poly.pdbx_strand_id
1 'polypeptide(L)'
;MKNQFRIFFIIVLALVSLAASGQYYDIGQSPASTKWEKLEAGNFSIIYPSTYYQKAKEAAYLFSVSGKSVAAGLDAKPKLTPIILHTQNAVSNAYSIWAPRRIEVLTTPPQELYAQPWMQQLALHEYRHIVQLSSLNQGFTKFLGYLFGQQAAVVSTGLFVPSWFIEGDAVATETALSYSGRGRVPSFSQSLRA
;
A
#
# COMPACT_ATOMS: atom_id res chain seq x y z
N MET A 1 37.29 -3.66 -30.92
CA MET A 1 35.89 -4.17 -30.99
C MET A 1 35.16 -4.14 -29.65
N LYS A 2 35.70 -4.69 -28.55
CA LYS A 2 35.04 -4.66 -27.21
C LYS A 2 34.70 -3.25 -26.69
N ASN A 3 35.56 -2.26 -26.91
CA ASN A 3 35.31 -0.89 -26.42
C ASN A 3 34.22 -0.16 -27.21
N GLN A 4 34.14 -0.39 -28.52
CA GLN A 4 33.10 0.16 -29.39
C GLN A 4 31.71 -0.35 -28.97
N PHE A 5 31.59 -1.66 -28.67
CA PHE A 5 30.35 -2.25 -28.19
C PHE A 5 29.92 -1.73 -26.81
N ARG A 6 30.88 -1.54 -25.88
CA ARG A 6 30.61 -0.96 -24.56
C ARG A 6 30.11 0.49 -24.67
N ILE A 7 30.75 1.30 -25.51
CA ILE A 7 30.34 2.69 -25.73
C ILE A 7 28.94 2.74 -26.35
N PHE A 8 28.68 1.92 -27.37
CA PHE A 8 27.36 1.80 -27.97
C PHE A 8 26.29 1.40 -26.93
N PHE A 9 26.58 0.41 -26.09
CA PHE A 9 25.65 -0.05 -25.05
C PHE A 9 25.34 1.05 -24.01
N ILE A 10 26.35 1.82 -23.58
CA ILE A 10 26.16 2.95 -22.66
C ILE A 10 25.31 4.05 -23.30
N ILE A 11 25.55 4.37 -24.58
CA ILE A 11 24.77 5.36 -25.32
C ILE A 11 23.31 4.93 -25.42
N VAL A 12 23.05 3.65 -25.72
CA VAL A 12 21.68 3.10 -25.76
C VAL A 12 21.00 3.23 -24.40
N LEU A 13 21.67 2.84 -23.30
CA LEU A 13 21.11 2.99 -21.95
C LEU A 13 20.81 4.46 -21.60
N ALA A 14 21.69 5.38 -21.98
CA ALA A 14 21.49 6.82 -21.76
C ALA A 14 20.29 7.36 -22.56
N LEU A 15 20.16 6.98 -23.83
CA LEU A 15 19.01 7.38 -24.66
C LEU A 15 17.69 6.80 -24.15
N VAL A 16 17.67 5.56 -23.67
CA VAL A 16 16.48 4.95 -23.06
C VAL A 16 16.10 5.67 -21.77
N SER A 17 17.06 6.13 -20.98
CA SER A 17 16.77 6.86 -19.73
C SER A 17 16.10 8.21 -19.95
N LEU A 18 16.34 8.88 -21.10
CA LEU A 18 15.70 10.14 -21.46
C LEU A 18 14.20 10.00 -21.77
N ALA A 19 13.77 8.80 -22.20
CA ALA A 19 12.37 8.49 -22.49
C ALA A 19 11.64 7.88 -21.27
N ALA A 20 12.35 7.58 -20.18
CA ALA A 20 11.76 6.96 -19.02
C ALA A 20 11.04 7.98 -18.12
N SER A 21 9.74 7.80 -17.90
CA SER A 21 9.00 8.51 -16.86
C SER A 21 9.18 7.81 -15.53
N GLY A 22 9.80 8.48 -14.55
CA GLY A 22 10.02 7.91 -13.21
C GLY A 22 8.75 7.80 -12.35
N GLN A 23 7.69 8.55 -12.69
CA GLN A 23 6.44 8.62 -11.93
C GLN A 23 5.30 8.05 -12.78
N TYR A 24 4.68 6.97 -12.31
CA TYR A 24 3.51 6.35 -12.95
C TYR A 24 2.28 6.28 -12.02
N TYR A 25 2.34 6.92 -10.85
CA TYR A 25 1.18 7.18 -10.01
C TYR A 25 0.93 8.68 -9.93
N ASP A 26 -0.32 9.07 -10.13
CA ASP A 26 -0.83 10.42 -9.91
C ASP A 26 -1.95 10.39 -8.87
N ILE A 27 -1.55 10.41 -7.59
CA ILE A 27 -2.45 10.29 -6.43
C ILE A 27 -2.39 11.56 -5.57
N GLY A 28 -1.24 12.24 -5.57
CA GLY A 28 -1.01 13.44 -4.76
C GLY A 28 -1.63 14.68 -5.38
N GLN A 29 -2.86 15.01 -4.98
CA GLN A 29 -3.54 16.27 -5.33
C GLN A 29 -3.35 17.35 -4.26
N SER A 30 -2.35 17.19 -3.38
CA SER A 30 -2.08 18.14 -2.30
C SER A 30 -1.51 19.45 -2.86
N PRO A 31 -1.95 20.62 -2.39
CA PRO A 31 -1.38 21.91 -2.78
C PRO A 31 0.13 21.96 -2.58
N ALA A 32 0.84 22.63 -3.49
CA ALA A 32 2.31 22.79 -3.43
C ALA A 32 2.80 23.49 -2.15
N SER A 33 1.95 24.25 -1.47
CA SER A 33 2.24 24.90 -0.19
C SER A 33 2.19 23.96 1.03
N THR A 34 1.81 22.70 0.84
CA THR A 34 1.70 21.71 1.93
C THR A 34 3.06 21.45 2.56
N LYS A 35 3.19 21.74 3.85
CA LYS A 35 4.37 21.40 4.65
C LYS A 35 4.23 19.99 5.20
N TRP A 36 5.05 19.08 4.69
CA TRP A 36 5.05 17.68 5.08
C TRP A 36 5.99 17.43 6.25
N GLU A 37 5.53 16.63 7.19
CA GLU A 37 6.29 16.10 8.32
C GLU A 37 6.26 14.57 8.31
N LYS A 38 7.16 13.97 9.10
CA LYS A 38 7.31 12.52 9.20
C LYS A 38 7.38 12.09 10.65
N LEU A 39 6.65 11.04 11.00
CA LEU A 39 6.68 10.37 12.29
C LEU A 39 7.03 8.90 12.09
N GLU A 40 8.02 8.39 12.81
CA GLU A 40 8.38 6.97 12.80
C GLU A 40 7.59 6.20 13.85
N ALA A 41 7.11 5.01 13.51
CA ALA A 41 6.37 4.13 14.41
C ALA A 41 6.65 2.65 14.10
N GLY A 42 7.72 2.12 14.69
CA GLY A 42 8.14 0.73 14.47
C GLY A 42 8.54 0.49 13.01
N ASN A 43 7.80 -0.40 12.32
CA ASN A 43 8.01 -0.70 10.89
C ASN A 43 7.24 0.24 9.96
N PHE A 44 6.81 1.39 10.45
CA PHE A 44 6.01 2.36 9.69
C PHE A 44 6.62 3.74 9.77
N SER A 45 6.44 4.50 8.70
CA SER A 45 6.65 5.95 8.73
C SER A 45 5.38 6.65 8.26
N ILE A 46 4.83 7.53 9.10
CA ILE A 46 3.65 8.32 8.77
C ILE A 46 4.13 9.66 8.23
N ILE A 47 3.79 9.96 6.97
CA ILE A 47 4.08 11.21 6.28
C ILE A 47 2.77 12.00 6.23
N TYR A 48 2.74 13.21 6.78
CA TYR A 48 1.49 13.94 6.98
C TYR A 48 1.71 15.47 6.86
N PRO A 49 0.69 16.26 6.51
CA PRO A 49 0.76 17.72 6.58
C PRO A 49 0.90 18.17 8.04
N SER A 50 1.76 19.16 8.33
CA SER A 50 2.05 19.61 9.70
C SER A 50 0.81 19.97 10.54
N THR A 51 -0.27 20.40 9.89
CA THR A 51 -1.57 20.70 10.52
C THR A 51 -2.34 19.47 11.02
N TYR A 52 -1.89 18.25 10.69
CA TYR A 52 -2.59 16.99 10.95
C TYR A 52 -1.92 16.12 12.02
N TYR A 53 -0.99 16.68 12.81
CA TYR A 53 -0.14 15.95 13.76
C TYR A 53 -0.88 14.98 14.71
N GLN A 54 -1.97 15.42 15.35
CA GLN A 54 -2.67 14.58 16.33
C GLN A 54 -3.28 13.33 15.69
N LYS A 55 -3.88 13.48 14.50
CA LYS A 55 -4.44 12.35 13.73
C LYS A 55 -3.34 11.49 13.11
N ALA A 56 -2.21 12.06 12.74
CA ALA A 56 -1.04 11.30 12.30
C ALA A 56 -0.47 10.41 13.41
N LYS A 57 -0.44 10.89 14.67
CA LYS A 57 -0.09 10.07 15.84
C LYS A 57 -1.06 8.92 16.07
N GLU A 58 -2.36 9.18 15.93
CA GLU A 58 -3.40 8.15 16.03
C GLU A 58 -3.18 7.06 14.96
N ALA A 59 -2.97 7.46 13.70
CA ALA A 59 -2.63 6.54 12.62
C ALA A 59 -1.35 5.74 12.92
N ALA A 60 -0.28 6.42 13.36
CA ALA A 60 0.98 5.78 13.72
C ALA A 60 0.80 4.68 14.78
N TYR A 61 -0.01 4.96 15.80
CA TYR A 61 -0.36 3.99 16.83
C TYR A 61 -1.15 2.81 16.23
N LEU A 62 -2.20 3.07 15.45
CA LEU A 62 -3.06 2.05 14.84
C LEU A 62 -2.28 1.07 13.95
N PHE A 63 -1.42 1.57 13.06
CA PHE A 63 -0.58 0.72 12.21
C PHE A 63 0.45 -0.07 13.02
N SER A 64 1.11 0.58 14.00
CA SER A 64 2.12 -0.05 14.83
C SER A 64 1.55 -1.21 15.67
N VAL A 65 0.41 -1.01 16.32
CA VAL A 65 -0.22 -2.03 17.18
C VAL A 65 -0.84 -3.18 16.39
N SER A 66 -1.39 -2.91 15.20
CA SER A 66 -2.03 -3.93 14.36
C SER A 66 -1.03 -4.72 13.53
N GLY A 67 0.17 -4.19 13.26
CA GLY A 67 1.07 -4.70 12.23
C GLY A 67 1.45 -6.18 12.38
N LYS A 68 1.65 -6.67 13.61
CA LYS A 68 1.93 -8.10 13.82
C LYS A 68 0.71 -8.98 13.54
N SER A 69 -0.46 -8.58 14.01
CA SER A 69 -1.70 -9.34 13.84
C SER A 69 -2.16 -9.37 12.39
N VAL A 70 -2.01 -8.25 11.67
CA VAL A 70 -2.33 -8.18 10.23
C VAL A 70 -1.38 -9.04 9.39
N ALA A 71 -0.13 -9.21 9.82
CA ALA A 71 0.83 -10.07 9.14
C ALA A 71 0.64 -11.57 9.44
N ALA A 72 -0.15 -11.93 10.45
CA ALA A 72 -0.32 -13.31 10.87
C ALA A 72 -0.89 -14.20 9.75
N GLY A 73 -0.47 -15.47 9.75
CA GLY A 73 -0.88 -16.47 8.76
C GLY A 73 -0.21 -16.36 7.39
N LEU A 74 0.57 -15.31 7.12
CA LEU A 74 1.40 -15.19 5.94
C LEU A 74 2.87 -15.21 6.34
N ASP A 75 3.69 -16.00 5.62
CA ASP A 75 5.15 -15.93 5.76
C ASP A 75 5.68 -14.69 5.04
N ALA A 76 5.35 -13.52 5.60
CA ALA A 76 5.76 -12.23 5.11
C ALA A 76 6.72 -11.57 6.08
N LYS A 77 7.73 -10.87 5.54
CA LYS A 77 8.59 -9.95 6.30
C LYS A 77 8.46 -8.55 5.70
N PRO A 78 7.33 -7.85 5.95
CA PRO A 78 7.12 -6.52 5.42
C PRO A 78 8.25 -5.59 5.89
N LYS A 79 8.89 -4.92 4.94
CA LYS A 79 9.89 -3.88 5.25
C LYS A 79 9.19 -2.62 5.78
N LEU A 80 9.97 -1.63 6.23
CA LEU A 80 9.43 -0.33 6.68
C LEU A 80 8.46 0.25 5.65
N THR A 81 7.20 0.49 6.01
CA THR A 81 6.15 0.95 5.08
C THR A 81 5.85 2.43 5.29
N PRO A 82 6.12 3.30 4.29
CA PRO A 82 5.62 4.67 4.30
C PRO A 82 4.10 4.70 4.16
N ILE A 83 3.46 5.55 4.96
CA ILE A 83 2.03 5.81 4.93
C ILE A 83 1.86 7.31 4.76
N ILE A 84 1.31 7.73 3.63
CA ILE A 84 1.11 9.14 3.28
C ILE A 84 -0.34 9.50 3.58
N LEU A 85 -0.57 10.51 4.42
CA LEU A 85 -1.89 10.99 4.77
C LEU A 85 -2.25 12.23 3.95
N HIS A 86 -3.18 12.08 3.01
CA HIS A 86 -3.69 13.18 2.19
C HIS A 86 -4.95 13.77 2.84
N THR A 87 -4.87 15.01 3.28
CA THR A 87 -5.94 15.67 4.06
C THR A 87 -6.83 16.61 3.25
N GLN A 88 -6.39 17.02 2.06
CA GLN A 88 -7.07 18.02 1.23
C GLN A 88 -7.72 17.36 0.01
N ASN A 89 -8.69 16.48 0.25
CA ASN A 89 -9.48 15.80 -0.78
C ASN A 89 -10.89 15.50 -0.24
N ALA A 90 -11.84 15.26 -1.16
CA ALA A 90 -13.22 14.88 -0.82
C ALA A 90 -13.51 13.39 -1.09
N VAL A 91 -12.48 12.60 -1.40
CA VAL A 91 -12.62 11.20 -1.83
C VAL A 91 -12.26 10.28 -0.66
N SER A 92 -13.13 9.31 -0.39
CA SER A 92 -12.91 8.30 0.63
C SER A 92 -12.28 7.06 0.00
N ASN A 93 -10.94 7.02 0.01
CA ASN A 93 -10.21 5.89 -0.54
C ASN A 93 -8.83 5.74 0.13
N ALA A 94 -8.16 4.63 -0.14
CA ALA A 94 -6.75 4.45 0.10
C ALA A 94 -6.12 3.59 -1.01
N TYR A 95 -4.80 3.66 -1.12
CA TYR A 95 -4.05 2.93 -2.12
C TYR A 95 -2.89 2.18 -1.46
N SER A 96 -2.90 0.87 -1.60
CA SER A 96 -1.77 0.00 -1.25
C SER A 96 -0.87 -0.20 -2.45
N ILE A 97 0.22 0.56 -2.50
CA ILE A 97 1.14 0.61 -3.64
C ILE A 97 2.38 -0.23 -3.32
N TRP A 98 2.88 -1.00 -4.28
CA TRP A 98 4.03 -1.87 -4.08
C TRP A 98 5.35 -1.39 -4.69
N ALA A 99 5.29 -0.68 -5.80
CA ALA A 99 6.48 -0.18 -6.48
C ALA A 99 6.31 1.33 -6.72
N PRO A 100 7.02 2.24 -6.02
CA PRO A 100 7.68 2.00 -4.76
C PRO A 100 6.66 1.76 -3.63
N ARG A 101 6.96 0.80 -2.75
CA ARG A 101 6.06 0.34 -1.70
C ARG A 101 5.67 1.44 -0.73
N ARG A 102 4.37 1.69 -0.58
CA ARG A 102 3.78 2.66 0.37
C ARG A 102 2.26 2.47 0.44
N ILE A 103 1.65 3.05 1.46
CA ILE A 103 0.19 3.23 1.54
C ILE A 103 -0.11 4.72 1.40
N GLU A 104 -1.10 5.07 0.60
CA GLU A 104 -1.60 6.44 0.50
C GLU A 104 -3.05 6.48 0.99
N VAL A 105 -3.30 7.21 2.07
CA VAL A 105 -4.62 7.30 2.72
C VAL A 105 -5.24 8.64 2.37
N LEU A 106 -6.44 8.62 1.79
CA LEU A 106 -7.28 9.80 1.69
C LEU A 106 -8.10 9.89 2.98
N THR A 107 -7.82 10.90 3.80
CA THR A 107 -8.29 10.90 5.20
C THR A 107 -9.78 11.19 5.35
N THR A 108 -10.46 11.59 4.28
CA THR A 108 -11.89 11.91 4.28
C THR A 108 -12.70 10.62 4.40
N PRO A 109 -13.42 10.39 5.53
CA PRO A 109 -14.17 9.17 5.74
C PRO A 109 -15.37 9.07 4.79
N PRO A 110 -15.81 7.86 4.43
CA PRO A 110 -17.02 7.69 3.62
C PRO A 110 -18.25 8.24 4.36
N GLN A 111 -19.24 8.71 3.60
CA GLN A 111 -20.51 9.19 4.17
C GLN A 111 -21.45 8.06 4.59
N GLU A 112 -21.17 6.83 4.17
CA GLU A 112 -21.93 5.65 4.56
C GLU A 112 -21.79 5.37 6.06
N LEU A 113 -22.87 4.86 6.66
CA LEU A 113 -22.89 4.44 8.06
C LEU A 113 -22.09 3.14 8.24
N TYR A 114 -20.78 3.29 8.40
CA TYR A 114 -19.89 2.20 8.79
C TYR A 114 -19.42 2.38 10.24
N ALA A 115 -19.60 1.35 11.06
CA ALA A 115 -19.39 1.46 12.51
C ALA A 115 -17.91 1.55 12.92
N GLN A 116 -16.97 1.17 12.06
CA GLN A 116 -15.55 1.24 12.37
C GLN A 116 -14.98 2.61 12.00
N PRO A 117 -14.13 3.22 12.84
CA PRO A 117 -13.39 4.40 12.46
C PRO A 117 -12.58 4.18 11.17
N TRP A 118 -12.69 5.13 10.23
CA TRP A 118 -12.09 5.04 8.90
C TRP A 118 -10.59 4.67 8.92
N MET A 119 -9.79 5.40 9.70
CA MET A 119 -8.35 5.14 9.81
C MET A 119 -8.04 3.75 10.39
N GLN A 120 -8.87 3.25 11.31
CA GLN A 120 -8.69 1.92 11.89
C GLN A 120 -9.01 0.83 10.86
N GLN A 121 -10.04 1.00 10.05
CA GLN A 121 -10.35 0.08 8.95
C GLN A 121 -9.18 0.04 7.96
N LEU A 122 -8.74 1.20 7.48
CA LEU A 122 -7.65 1.28 6.52
C LEU A 122 -6.33 0.71 7.06
N ALA A 123 -6.02 0.94 8.34
CA ALA A 123 -4.82 0.38 8.96
C ALA A 123 -4.80 -1.16 8.95
N LEU A 124 -5.96 -1.80 9.01
CA LEU A 124 -6.08 -3.25 8.89
C LEU A 124 -6.08 -3.71 7.43
N HIS A 125 -6.90 -3.07 6.60
CA HIS A 125 -7.16 -3.47 5.22
C HIS A 125 -5.97 -3.21 4.30
N GLU A 126 -5.52 -1.95 4.22
CA GLU A 126 -4.45 -1.54 3.31
C GLU A 126 -3.12 -2.17 3.71
N TYR A 127 -2.87 -2.29 5.02
CA TYR A 127 -1.66 -2.97 5.45
C TYR A 127 -1.70 -4.45 5.10
N ARG A 128 -2.87 -5.11 5.08
CA ARG A 128 -2.98 -6.50 4.65
C ARG A 128 -2.54 -6.66 3.20
N HIS A 129 -2.88 -5.74 2.30
CA HIS A 129 -2.36 -5.77 0.93
C HIS A 129 -0.83 -5.69 0.88
N ILE A 130 -0.20 -4.84 1.68
CA ILE A 130 1.27 -4.78 1.76
C ILE A 130 1.87 -6.12 2.24
N VAL A 131 1.23 -6.78 3.21
CA VAL A 131 1.65 -8.11 3.69
C VAL A 131 1.49 -9.15 2.58
N GLN A 132 0.36 -9.18 1.88
CA GLN A 132 0.10 -10.11 0.77
C GLN A 132 1.15 -9.98 -0.34
N LEU A 133 1.44 -8.76 -0.81
CA LEU A 133 2.47 -8.57 -1.83
C LEU A 133 3.87 -8.87 -1.29
N SER A 134 4.10 -8.67 0.00
CA SER A 134 5.37 -9.06 0.64
C SER A 134 5.56 -10.56 0.76
N SER A 135 4.51 -11.37 0.95
CA SER A 135 4.64 -12.83 1.00
C SER A 135 4.91 -13.42 -0.39
N LEU A 136 4.47 -12.74 -1.46
CA LEU A 136 4.74 -13.13 -2.84
C LEU A 136 6.14 -12.75 -3.31
N ASN A 137 6.79 -11.77 -2.65
CA ASN A 137 8.13 -11.32 -2.97
C ASN A 137 9.23 -12.21 -2.36
N GLN A 138 9.17 -13.51 -2.67
CA GLN A 138 10.12 -14.53 -2.23
C GLN A 138 10.46 -15.52 -3.36
N GLY A 139 11.42 -16.41 -3.13
CA GLY A 139 11.83 -17.43 -4.10
C GLY A 139 12.14 -16.86 -5.49
N PHE A 140 11.50 -17.41 -6.52
CA PHE A 140 11.69 -16.98 -7.91
C PHE A 140 11.23 -15.53 -8.16
N THR A 141 10.13 -15.08 -7.56
CA THR A 141 9.68 -13.67 -7.68
C THR A 141 10.73 -12.71 -7.13
N LYS A 142 11.37 -13.05 -6.00
CA LYS A 142 12.45 -12.23 -5.43
C LYS A 142 13.68 -12.21 -6.32
N PHE A 143 14.00 -13.33 -6.97
CA PHE A 143 15.07 -13.37 -7.99
C PHE A 143 14.78 -12.40 -9.14
N LEU A 144 13.56 -12.43 -9.69
CA LEU A 144 13.11 -11.46 -10.70
C LEU A 144 13.15 -10.02 -10.17
N GLY A 145 12.91 -9.82 -8.88
CA GLY A 145 13.02 -8.52 -8.23
C GLY A 145 14.42 -7.90 -8.24
N TYR A 146 15.49 -8.70 -8.35
CA TYR A 146 16.84 -8.17 -8.54
C TYR A 146 17.06 -7.62 -9.96
N LEU A 147 16.31 -8.11 -10.95
CA LEU A 147 16.41 -7.70 -12.35
C LEU A 147 15.46 -6.55 -12.69
N PHE A 148 14.22 -6.62 -12.17
CA PHE A 148 13.13 -5.72 -12.54
C PHE A 148 12.62 -4.85 -11.38
N GLY A 149 13.27 -4.93 -10.22
CA GLY A 149 12.86 -4.18 -9.02
C GLY A 149 11.53 -4.67 -8.44
N GLN A 150 10.83 -3.78 -7.74
CA GLN A 150 9.57 -4.14 -7.05
C GLN A 150 8.45 -4.57 -8.02
N GLN A 151 8.53 -4.22 -9.30
CA GLN A 151 7.52 -4.57 -10.30
C GLN A 151 7.38 -6.08 -10.52
N ALA A 152 8.45 -6.84 -10.31
CA ALA A 152 8.41 -8.30 -10.43
C ALA A 152 7.33 -8.93 -9.55
N ALA A 153 7.17 -8.45 -8.32
CA ALA A 153 6.16 -8.96 -7.41
C ALA A 153 4.73 -8.54 -7.80
N VAL A 154 4.54 -7.34 -8.38
CA VAL A 154 3.24 -6.91 -8.90
C VAL A 154 2.81 -7.81 -10.05
N VAL A 155 3.72 -8.06 -11.00
CA VAL A 155 3.45 -8.94 -12.15
C VAL A 155 3.15 -10.36 -11.68
N SER A 156 3.95 -10.92 -10.77
CA SER A 156 3.68 -12.24 -10.20
C SER A 156 2.30 -12.28 -9.52
N THR A 157 1.94 -11.24 -8.77
CA THR A 157 0.62 -11.16 -8.11
C THR A 157 -0.50 -11.16 -9.16
N GLY A 158 -0.43 -10.30 -10.17
CA GLY A 158 -1.48 -10.18 -11.20
C GLY A 158 -1.62 -11.42 -12.09
N LEU A 159 -0.55 -12.21 -12.26
CA LEU A 159 -0.59 -13.45 -13.03
C LEU A 159 -1.15 -14.64 -12.25
N PHE A 160 -0.90 -14.70 -10.95
CA PHE A 160 -1.11 -15.93 -10.17
C PHE A 160 -2.13 -15.79 -9.03
N VAL A 161 -2.49 -14.57 -8.65
CA VAL A 161 -3.42 -14.33 -7.54
C VAL A 161 -4.64 -13.53 -8.04
N PRO A 162 -5.85 -14.11 -7.99
CA PRO A 162 -7.06 -13.41 -8.38
C PRO A 162 -7.31 -12.18 -7.50
N SER A 163 -7.82 -11.10 -8.09
CA SER A 163 -8.16 -9.87 -7.36
C SER A 163 -9.18 -10.10 -6.24
N TRP A 164 -10.18 -10.95 -6.47
CA TRP A 164 -11.18 -11.31 -5.45
C TRP A 164 -10.54 -11.93 -4.20
N PHE A 165 -9.43 -12.67 -4.36
CA PHE A 165 -8.74 -13.29 -3.23
C PHE A 165 -7.95 -12.26 -2.43
N ILE A 166 -7.28 -11.33 -3.12
CA ILE A 166 -6.56 -10.21 -2.52
C ILE A 166 -7.50 -9.36 -1.66
N GLU A 167 -8.62 -8.93 -2.23
CA GLU A 167 -9.64 -8.14 -1.52
C GLU A 167 -10.34 -8.97 -0.44
N GLY A 168 -10.69 -10.22 -0.74
CA GLY A 168 -11.39 -11.11 0.18
C GLY A 168 -10.58 -11.39 1.45
N ASP A 169 -9.28 -11.68 1.32
CA ASP A 169 -8.39 -11.89 2.47
C ASP A 169 -8.17 -10.60 3.28
N ALA A 170 -8.14 -9.44 2.62
CA ALA A 170 -8.06 -8.15 3.30
C ALA A 170 -9.36 -7.84 4.08
N VAL A 171 -10.54 -8.11 3.51
CA VAL A 171 -11.84 -7.99 4.19
C VAL A 171 -11.97 -9.01 5.34
N ALA A 172 -11.52 -10.24 5.13
CA ALA A 172 -11.53 -11.26 6.18
C ALA A 172 -10.62 -10.84 7.35
N THR A 173 -9.44 -10.29 7.07
CA THR A 173 -8.48 -9.83 8.08
C THR A 173 -9.01 -8.63 8.87
N GLU A 174 -9.52 -7.57 8.20
CA GLU A 174 -10.10 -6.43 8.92
C GLU A 174 -11.30 -6.86 9.78
N THR A 175 -12.05 -7.88 9.34
CA THR A 175 -13.19 -8.42 10.07
C THR A 175 -12.72 -9.22 11.28
N ALA A 176 -11.74 -10.09 11.13
CA ALA A 176 -11.20 -10.87 12.23
C ALA A 176 -10.55 -9.99 13.32
N LEU A 177 -9.93 -8.87 12.93
CA LEU A 177 -9.16 -8.00 13.84
C LEU A 177 -9.95 -6.77 14.33
N SER A 178 -11.26 -6.70 14.09
CA SER A 178 -12.12 -5.62 14.58
C SER A 178 -13.48 -6.14 15.05
N TYR A 179 -14.21 -5.30 15.78
CA TYR A 179 -15.58 -5.58 16.23
C TYR A 179 -16.65 -5.31 15.17
N SER A 180 -16.31 -4.62 14.07
CA SER A 180 -17.21 -4.31 12.96
C SER A 180 -16.80 -5.11 11.73
N GLY A 181 -15.89 -4.61 10.89
CA GLY A 181 -15.42 -5.30 9.68
C GLY A 181 -16.48 -5.38 8.58
N ARG A 182 -16.12 -5.17 7.32
CA ARG A 182 -17.10 -5.27 6.22
C ARG A 182 -17.74 -6.65 6.11
N GLY A 183 -17.06 -7.71 6.54
CA GLY A 183 -17.59 -9.06 6.57
C GLY A 183 -18.79 -9.26 7.52
N ARG A 184 -19.07 -8.33 8.45
CA ARG A 184 -20.26 -8.37 9.33
C ARG A 184 -21.40 -7.47 8.88
N VAL A 185 -21.21 -6.68 7.82
CA VAL A 185 -22.27 -5.81 7.31
C VAL A 185 -23.34 -6.68 6.64
N PRO A 186 -24.65 -6.44 6.88
CA PRO A 186 -25.71 -7.27 6.32
C PRO A 186 -25.63 -7.45 4.79
N SER A 187 -25.31 -6.37 4.06
CA SER A 187 -25.17 -6.37 2.60
C SER A 187 -24.07 -7.30 2.09
N PHE A 188 -23.02 -7.55 2.88
CA PHE A 188 -21.88 -8.39 2.47
C PHE A 188 -22.29 -9.84 2.18
N SER A 189 -23.21 -10.39 2.99
CA SER A 189 -23.68 -11.77 2.85
C SER A 189 -25.01 -11.92 2.11
N GLN A 190 -25.58 -10.80 1.64
CA GLN A 190 -26.92 -10.78 1.06
C GLN A 190 -27.03 -11.67 -0.18
N SER A 191 -26.05 -11.61 -1.09
CA SER A 191 -26.04 -12.45 -2.30
C SER A 191 -25.84 -13.93 -2.03
N LEU A 192 -25.26 -14.30 -0.89
CA LEU A 192 -25.06 -15.70 -0.47
C LEU A 192 -26.31 -16.32 0.16
N ARG A 193 -27.29 -15.49 0.51
CA ARG A 193 -28.53 -15.88 1.18
C ARG A 193 -29.77 -15.75 0.29
N ALA A 194 -29.59 -15.27 -0.94
CA ALA A 194 -30.64 -15.05 -1.93
C ALA A 194 -30.93 -16.30 -2.75
#